data_AF-S4A4R7-F1
#
_entry.id   AF-S4A4R7-F1
#
_cell.length_a   1.000
_cell.length_b   1.000
_cell.length_c   1.000
_cell.angle_alpha   90.00
_cell.angle_beta   90.00
_cell.angle_gamma   90.00
#
_symmetry.space_group_name_H-M   'P 1'
#
loop_
_entity.id
_entity.type
_entity.pdbx_description
1 polymer ?
#
loop_
_entity_poly.entity_id
_entity_poly.type
_entity_poly.pdbx_seq_one_letter_code
_entity_poly.pdbx_strand_id
1 'polypeptide(L)'
;MLAAAEQVVVALRSVFACDPRPGRMRDPVPPGLIGGGRLLGGCDNLAEVLWRTRAECGNRHSQLVTALRAGCAGPIADVLAAETRDGSLRALLDRGDGVRTCVGRLGDGELRYLALALVLLTGPRVLEVDPVAEVPEAYQSLTVLADGFDRCLDQRQKRALADLATRMCGRGHLRLIGAVADATWAATADGVTVVDLGRPGGAGR
;
A
#
# COMPACT_ATOMS: atom_id res chain seq x y z
N MET A 1 29.99 14.98 11.67
CA MET A 1 28.84 15.19 10.75
C MET A 1 28.69 14.06 9.74
N LEU A 2 29.77 13.56 9.13
CA LEU A 2 29.71 12.44 8.18
C LEU A 2 29.05 11.17 8.76
N ALA A 3 29.43 10.75 9.97
CA ALA A 3 28.81 9.60 10.64
C ALA A 3 27.30 9.75 10.92
N ALA A 4 26.82 10.98 11.19
CA ALA A 4 25.39 11.24 11.38
C ALA A 4 24.64 11.25 10.03
N ALA A 5 25.25 11.79 8.97
CA ALA A 5 24.72 11.72 7.61
C ALA A 5 24.69 10.28 7.08
N GLU A 6 25.70 9.47 7.37
CA GLU A 6 25.77 8.04 7.03
C GLU A 6 24.69 7.25 7.76
N GLN A 7 24.48 7.49 9.06
CA GLN A 7 23.41 6.84 9.83
C GLN A 7 22.01 7.24 9.31
N VAL A 8 21.80 8.48 8.90
CA VAL A 8 20.55 8.92 8.27
C VAL A 8 20.35 8.25 6.91
N VAL A 9 21.39 8.14 6.09
CA VAL A 9 21.30 7.46 4.78
C VAL A 9 21.03 5.96 4.95
N VAL A 10 21.64 5.30 5.94
CA VAL A 10 21.36 3.89 6.26
C VAL A 10 19.92 3.70 6.73
N ALA A 11 19.41 4.61 7.57
CA ALA A 11 18.01 4.58 8.01
C ALA A 11 17.01 4.84 6.87
N LEU A 12 17.36 5.69 5.89
CA LEU A 12 16.52 6.02 4.75
C LEU A 12 16.51 4.95 3.65
N ARG A 13 17.53 4.08 3.59
CA ARG A 13 17.57 2.96 2.62
C ARG A 13 16.48 1.90 2.88
N SER A 14 15.83 1.91 4.03
CA SER A 14 14.71 1.03 4.36
C SER A 14 13.33 1.69 4.16
N VAL A 15 13.27 2.82 3.43
CA VAL A 15 12.04 3.58 3.20
C VAL A 15 11.43 3.25 1.85
N PHE A 16 10.19 2.76 1.85
CA PHE A 16 9.34 2.64 0.67
C PHE A 16 8.45 3.89 0.55
N ALA A 17 8.73 4.75 -0.41
CA ALA A 17 7.83 5.86 -0.75
C ALA A 17 6.62 5.34 -1.54
N CYS A 18 5.44 5.40 -0.93
CA CYS A 18 4.19 4.90 -1.48
C CYS A 18 3.25 6.06 -1.82
N ASP A 19 2.96 6.22 -3.11
CA ASP A 19 2.00 7.19 -3.63
C ASP A 19 1.15 6.50 -4.71
N PRO A 20 0.12 5.69 -4.37
CA PRO A 20 -0.64 4.96 -5.36
C PRO A 20 -1.34 5.91 -6.34
N ARG A 21 -1.18 5.68 -7.65
CA ARG A 21 -1.74 6.55 -8.70
C ARG A 21 -2.87 5.85 -9.44
N PRO A 22 -4.15 6.05 -9.05
CA PRO A 22 -5.28 5.37 -9.66
C PRO A 22 -5.28 5.39 -11.19
N GLY A 23 -4.95 6.53 -11.81
CA GLY A 23 -4.87 6.64 -13.27
C GLY A 23 -3.95 5.62 -13.93
N ARG A 24 -2.83 5.25 -13.28
CA ARG A 24 -1.85 4.29 -13.81
C ARG A 24 -2.13 2.85 -13.40
N MET A 25 -2.80 2.65 -12.26
CA MET A 25 -3.17 1.34 -11.73
C MET A 25 -4.31 0.67 -12.53
N ARG A 26 -5.06 1.46 -13.31
CA ARG A 26 -6.22 0.99 -14.07
C ARG A 26 -5.82 0.15 -15.29
N ASP A 27 -4.64 0.42 -15.83
CA ASP A 27 -4.15 -0.22 -17.05
C ASP A 27 -3.60 -1.62 -16.76
N PRO A 28 -3.73 -2.57 -17.70
CA PRO A 28 -3.03 -3.84 -17.62
C PRO A 28 -1.52 -3.62 -17.59
N VAL A 29 -0.80 -4.49 -16.89
CA VAL A 29 0.66 -4.54 -16.91
C VAL A 29 1.11 -5.23 -18.20
N PRO A 30 1.81 -4.54 -19.12
CA PRO A 30 2.27 -5.13 -20.38
C PRO A 30 3.25 -6.29 -20.14
N PRO A 31 3.36 -7.27 -21.06
CA PRO A 31 4.22 -8.45 -20.90
C PRO A 31 5.69 -8.09 -20.59
N GLY A 32 6.22 -7.05 -21.24
CA GLY A 32 7.60 -6.60 -21.06
C GLY A 32 7.90 -5.94 -19.71
N LEU A 33 6.88 -5.65 -18.90
CA LEU A 33 7.03 -5.10 -17.54
C LEU A 33 6.75 -6.15 -16.45
N ILE A 34 6.30 -7.36 -16.82
CA ILE A 34 6.08 -8.47 -15.90
C ILE A 34 7.43 -9.08 -15.51
N GLY A 35 7.61 -9.41 -14.24
CA GLY A 35 8.83 -10.02 -13.71
C GLY A 35 9.78 -9.01 -13.07
N GLY A 36 9.41 -7.72 -13.00
CA GLY A 36 10.15 -6.70 -12.24
C GLY A 36 10.18 -6.99 -10.74
N GLY A 37 9.25 -7.82 -10.27
CA GLY A 37 9.41 -8.56 -9.04
C GLY A 37 9.10 -7.79 -7.76
N ARG A 38 8.89 -6.47 -7.87
CA ARG A 38 8.65 -5.56 -6.75
C ARG A 38 7.53 -4.58 -7.07
N LEU A 39 6.70 -4.26 -6.08
CA LEU A 39 5.66 -3.24 -6.19
C LEU A 39 6.31 -1.86 -6.27
N LEU A 40 5.99 -1.13 -7.34
CA LEU A 40 6.48 0.24 -7.56
C LEU A 40 5.80 1.21 -6.59
N GLY A 41 6.48 2.31 -6.25
CA GLY A 41 5.92 3.34 -5.35
C GLY A 41 4.58 3.93 -5.82
N GLY A 42 4.37 4.03 -7.14
CA GLY A 42 3.11 4.44 -7.75
C GLY A 42 2.03 3.36 -7.84
N CYS A 43 2.36 2.12 -7.48
CA CYS A 43 1.56 0.91 -7.60
C CYS A 43 1.09 0.59 -9.04
N ASP A 44 1.81 1.08 -10.04
CA ASP A 44 1.49 0.93 -11.47
C ASP A 44 1.43 -0.56 -11.87
N ASN A 45 2.26 -1.41 -11.25
CA ASN A 45 2.29 -2.87 -11.49
C ASN A 45 1.41 -3.68 -10.51
N LEU A 46 0.34 -3.09 -9.98
CA LEU A 46 -0.57 -3.74 -9.02
C LEU A 46 -1.02 -5.14 -9.47
N ALA A 47 -1.39 -5.31 -10.75
CA ALA A 47 -1.87 -6.60 -11.25
C ALA A 47 -0.81 -7.71 -11.15
N GLU A 48 0.46 -7.40 -11.43
CA GLU A 48 1.57 -8.34 -11.29
C GLU A 48 1.75 -8.79 -9.83
N VAL A 49 1.70 -7.84 -8.90
CA VAL A 49 1.91 -8.13 -7.48
C VAL A 49 0.74 -8.91 -6.88
N LEU A 50 -0.49 -8.66 -7.34
CA LEU A 50 -1.66 -9.48 -7.00
C LEU A 50 -1.50 -10.91 -7.51
N TRP A 51 -1.06 -11.08 -8.76
CA TRP A 51 -0.81 -12.40 -9.36
C TRP A 51 0.17 -13.22 -8.51
N ARG A 52 1.33 -12.62 -8.19
CA ARG A 52 2.38 -13.28 -7.40
C ARG A 52 1.96 -13.51 -5.96
N THR A 53 1.34 -12.53 -5.30
CA THR A 53 0.89 -12.67 -3.91
C THR A 53 -0.04 -13.86 -3.74
N ARG A 54 -0.96 -14.05 -4.70
CA ARG A 54 -1.88 -15.20 -4.71
C ARG A 54 -1.13 -16.52 -4.88
N ALA A 55 -0.14 -16.58 -5.78
CA ALA A 55 0.64 -17.79 -6.06
C ALA A 55 1.63 -18.14 -4.94
N GLU A 56 2.25 -17.15 -4.31
CA GLU A 56 3.35 -17.33 -3.37
C GLU A 56 2.88 -17.47 -1.91
N CYS A 57 1.76 -16.85 -1.52
CA CYS A 57 1.32 -16.85 -0.13
C CYS A 57 -0.19 -16.71 0.03
N GLY A 58 -0.89 -17.86 0.10
CA GLY A 58 -2.34 -17.90 0.31
C GLY A 58 -2.82 -17.19 1.58
N ASN A 59 -2.03 -17.19 2.66
CA ASN A 59 -2.36 -16.46 3.89
C ASN A 59 -2.28 -14.93 3.71
N ARG A 60 -1.29 -14.43 2.95
CA ARG A 60 -1.23 -13.00 2.63
C ARG A 60 -2.39 -12.60 1.74
N HIS A 61 -2.71 -13.45 0.76
CA HIS A 61 -3.86 -13.27 -0.12
C HIS A 61 -5.18 -13.19 0.66
N SER A 62 -5.43 -14.12 1.58
CA SER A 62 -6.65 -14.12 2.39
C SER A 62 -6.76 -12.90 3.32
N GLN A 63 -5.63 -12.43 3.87
CA GLN A 63 -5.58 -11.18 4.63
C GLN A 63 -5.90 -9.95 3.77
N LEU A 64 -5.44 -9.93 2.51
CA LEU A 64 -5.78 -8.86 1.57
C LEU A 64 -7.27 -8.85 1.26
N VAL A 65 -7.86 -10.01 0.94
CA VAL A 65 -9.31 -10.11 0.71
C VAL A 65 -10.11 -9.68 1.94
N THR A 66 -9.64 -10.04 3.14
CA THR A 66 -10.25 -9.60 4.40
C THR A 66 -10.19 -8.08 4.58
N ALA A 67 -9.06 -7.46 4.26
CA ALA A 67 -8.93 -6.00 4.28
C ALA A 67 -9.90 -5.35 3.29
N LEU A 68 -9.99 -5.85 2.06
CA LEU A 68 -10.93 -5.32 1.06
C LEU A 68 -12.39 -5.41 1.51
N ARG A 69 -12.80 -6.49 2.18
CA ARG A 69 -14.15 -6.58 2.77
C ARG A 69 -14.41 -5.50 3.83
N ALA A 70 -13.38 -5.10 4.57
CA ALA A 70 -13.50 -4.05 5.57
C ALA A 70 -13.61 -2.65 4.92
N GLY A 71 -12.83 -2.36 3.88
CA GLY A 71 -12.76 -1.00 3.30
C GLY A 71 -13.61 -0.75 2.05
N CYS A 72 -13.84 -1.73 1.19
CA CYS A 72 -14.58 -1.54 -0.06
C CYS A 72 -16.10 -1.63 0.13
N ALA A 73 -16.82 -0.97 -0.77
CA ALA A 73 -18.28 -1.05 -0.80
C ALA A 73 -18.74 -2.36 -1.47
N GLY A 74 -19.83 -2.92 -0.93
CA GLY A 74 -20.45 -4.14 -1.44
C GLY A 74 -19.66 -5.42 -1.14
N PRO A 75 -20.13 -6.56 -1.64
CA PRO A 75 -19.50 -7.84 -1.41
C PRO A 75 -18.16 -7.94 -2.15
N ILE A 76 -17.19 -8.59 -1.48
CA ILE A 76 -15.87 -8.92 -2.03
C ILE A 76 -15.64 -10.40 -1.75
N ALA A 77 -15.76 -11.22 -2.79
CA ALA A 77 -15.41 -12.64 -2.71
C ALA A 77 -13.89 -12.80 -2.83
N ASP A 78 -13.28 -12.12 -3.80
CA ASP A 78 -11.86 -12.26 -4.11
C ASP A 78 -11.32 -11.03 -4.87
N VAL A 79 -9.99 -10.91 -4.91
CA VAL A 79 -9.26 -10.01 -5.82
C VAL A 79 -8.17 -10.85 -6.48
N LEU A 80 -7.91 -10.64 -7.76
CA LEU A 80 -6.93 -11.43 -8.48
C LEU A 80 -6.38 -10.68 -9.68
N ALA A 81 -5.40 -11.27 -10.35
CA ALA A 81 -5.04 -10.88 -11.69
C ALA A 81 -5.30 -12.03 -12.66
N ALA A 82 -5.48 -11.69 -13.93
CA ALA A 82 -5.60 -12.63 -15.03
C ALA A 82 -4.74 -12.17 -16.21
N GLU A 83 -4.09 -13.12 -16.86
CA GLU A 83 -3.41 -12.87 -18.12
C GLU A 83 -4.45 -12.62 -19.24
N THR A 84 -4.21 -11.59 -20.03
CA THR A 84 -5.00 -11.26 -21.21
C THR A 84 -4.43 -11.95 -22.45
N ARG A 85 -5.14 -11.91 -23.58
CA ARG A 85 -4.72 -12.60 -24.81
C ARG A 85 -3.38 -12.12 -25.37
N ASP A 86 -3.03 -10.87 -25.11
CA ASP A 86 -1.78 -10.21 -25.47
C ASP A 86 -0.66 -10.44 -24.44
N GLY A 87 -0.90 -11.26 -23.41
CA GLY A 87 0.08 -11.58 -22.36
C GLY A 87 0.18 -10.53 -21.25
N SER A 88 -0.63 -9.48 -21.29
CA SER A 88 -0.66 -8.47 -20.22
C SER A 88 -1.35 -9.03 -18.97
N LEU A 89 -1.00 -8.55 -17.78
CA LEU A 89 -1.71 -8.89 -16.55
C LEU A 89 -2.74 -7.82 -16.19
N ARG A 90 -3.99 -8.23 -15.98
CA ARG A 90 -5.09 -7.34 -15.59
C ARG A 90 -5.63 -7.72 -14.21
N ALA A 91 -5.75 -6.72 -13.34
CA ALA A 91 -6.37 -6.88 -12.03
C ALA A 91 -7.90 -6.95 -12.14
N LEU A 92 -8.49 -7.88 -11.39
CA LEU A 92 -9.91 -8.23 -11.36
C LEU A 92 -10.40 -8.29 -9.91
N LEU A 93 -11.65 -7.88 -9.71
CA LEU A 93 -12.39 -7.99 -8.46
C LEU A 93 -13.55 -8.96 -8.66
N ASP A 94 -13.68 -9.92 -7.76
CA ASP A 94 -14.78 -10.87 -7.72
C ASP A 94 -15.72 -10.49 -6.57
N ARG A 95 -17.00 -10.27 -6.90
CA ARG A 95 -18.03 -9.91 -5.92
C ARG A 95 -18.85 -11.13 -5.45
N GLY A 96 -18.59 -12.31 -5.99
CA GLY A 96 -19.30 -13.55 -5.68
C GLY A 96 -20.60 -13.74 -6.48
N ASP A 97 -20.82 -12.92 -7.51
CA ASP A 97 -21.99 -12.97 -8.41
C ASP A 97 -21.70 -13.76 -9.70
N GLY A 98 -20.53 -14.41 -9.80
CA GLY A 98 -20.08 -15.14 -10.98
C GLY A 98 -19.45 -14.24 -12.06
N VAL A 99 -19.36 -12.92 -11.83
CA VAL A 99 -18.75 -11.97 -12.76
C VAL A 99 -17.50 -11.34 -12.13
N ARG A 100 -16.42 -11.30 -12.90
CA ARG A 100 -15.19 -10.60 -12.51
C ARG A 100 -15.17 -9.20 -13.11
N THR A 101 -15.11 -8.20 -12.25
CA THR A 101 -15.04 -6.79 -12.64
C THR A 101 -13.57 -6.37 -12.78
N CYS A 102 -13.21 -5.67 -13.85
CA CYS A 102 -11.89 -5.07 -13.96
C CYS A 102 -11.66 -4.07 -12.82
N VAL A 103 -10.55 -4.20 -12.07
CA VAL A 103 -10.17 -3.25 -11.02
C VAL A 103 -10.03 -1.83 -11.59
N GLY A 104 -9.69 -1.70 -12.87
CA GLY A 104 -9.68 -0.44 -13.59
C GLY A 104 -11.03 0.31 -13.66
N ARG A 105 -12.15 -0.31 -13.23
CA ARG A 105 -13.47 0.33 -13.10
C ARG A 105 -13.78 0.83 -11.69
N LEU A 106 -12.96 0.51 -10.70
CA LEU A 106 -13.17 0.96 -9.32
C LEU A 106 -12.98 2.47 -9.18
N GLY A 107 -13.54 3.06 -8.12
CA GLY A 107 -13.28 4.45 -7.79
C GLY A 107 -11.83 4.69 -7.39
N ASP A 108 -11.36 5.95 -7.47
CA ASP A 108 -9.99 6.30 -7.07
C ASP A 108 -9.70 5.96 -5.60
N GLY A 109 -10.68 6.14 -4.72
CA GLY A 109 -10.59 5.76 -3.31
C GLY A 109 -10.41 4.25 -3.12
N GLU A 110 -11.20 3.43 -3.81
CA GLU A 110 -11.08 1.97 -3.75
C GLU A 110 -9.73 1.48 -4.31
N LEU A 111 -9.24 2.10 -5.39
CA LEU A 111 -7.92 1.80 -5.95
C LEU A 111 -6.81 2.14 -4.95
N ARG A 112 -6.81 3.35 -4.39
CA ARG A 112 -5.83 3.75 -3.37
C ARG A 112 -5.89 2.85 -2.15
N TYR A 113 -7.10 2.52 -1.68
CA TYR A 113 -7.30 1.60 -0.57
C TYR A 113 -6.68 0.22 -0.84
N LEU A 114 -6.97 -0.37 -2.01
CA LEU A 114 -6.43 -1.66 -2.43
C LEU A 114 -4.90 -1.66 -2.48
N ALA A 115 -4.29 -0.62 -3.08
CA ALA A 115 -2.84 -0.50 -3.15
C ALA A 115 -2.20 -0.34 -1.76
N LEU A 116 -2.72 0.57 -0.91
CA LEU A 116 -2.19 0.77 0.43
C LEU A 116 -2.34 -0.49 1.29
N ALA A 117 -3.47 -1.19 1.20
CA ALA A 117 -3.68 -2.45 1.90
C ALA A 117 -2.69 -3.53 1.43
N LEU A 118 -2.45 -3.64 0.12
CA LEU A 118 -1.45 -4.55 -0.43
C LEU A 118 -0.06 -4.21 0.11
N VAL A 119 0.35 -2.93 0.06
CA VAL A 119 1.65 -2.45 0.57
C VAL A 119 1.85 -2.84 2.04
N LEU A 120 0.84 -2.59 2.89
CA LEU A 120 0.90 -2.92 4.32
C LEU A 120 1.02 -4.42 4.59
N LEU A 121 0.49 -5.26 3.71
CA LEU A 121 0.52 -6.72 3.82
C LEU A 121 1.74 -7.35 3.14
N THR A 122 2.44 -6.60 2.29
CA THR A 122 3.66 -7.04 1.62
C THR A 122 4.90 -6.68 2.42
N GLY A 123 5.75 -7.68 2.66
CA GLY A 123 7.04 -7.47 3.32
C GLY A 123 8.08 -6.84 2.37
N PRO A 124 9.27 -6.50 2.89
CA PRO A 124 10.33 -5.80 2.14
C PRO A 124 10.75 -6.52 0.85
N ARG A 125 10.63 -7.86 0.80
CA ARG A 125 10.95 -8.66 -0.40
C ARG A 125 10.03 -8.42 -1.61
N VAL A 126 8.87 -7.79 -1.40
CA VAL A 126 7.87 -7.54 -2.45
C VAL A 126 7.78 -6.06 -2.80
N LEU A 127 8.34 -5.17 -1.98
CA LEU A 127 8.37 -3.73 -2.27
C LEU A 127 9.67 -3.34 -2.96
N GLU A 128 9.64 -2.30 -3.79
CA GLU A 128 10.84 -1.77 -4.44
C GLU A 128 11.75 -1.02 -3.46
N VAL A 129 12.32 -1.78 -2.52
CA VAL A 129 13.30 -1.32 -1.54
C VAL A 129 14.49 -2.26 -1.61
N ASP A 130 15.68 -1.70 -1.75
CA ASP A 130 16.91 -2.48 -1.66
C ASP A 130 17.14 -2.87 -0.19
N PRO A 131 17.21 -4.17 0.16
CA PRO A 131 17.56 -4.57 1.52
C PRO A 131 18.99 -4.10 1.82
N VAL A 132 19.21 -3.52 3.00
CA VAL A 132 20.54 -3.09 3.42
C VAL A 132 21.36 -4.34 3.77
N ALA A 133 22.17 -4.82 2.83
CA ALA A 133 22.95 -6.07 2.99
C ALA A 133 23.88 -6.08 4.21
N GLU A 134 24.22 -4.91 4.76
CA GLU A 134 25.12 -4.73 5.90
C GLU A 134 24.42 -4.75 7.27
N VAL A 135 23.08 -4.78 7.31
CA VAL A 135 22.29 -4.80 8.55
C VAL A 135 21.58 -6.14 8.69
N PRO A 136 21.71 -6.88 9.81
CA PRO A 136 21.00 -8.15 9.99
C PRO A 136 19.48 -7.96 9.84
N GLU A 137 18.81 -8.90 9.15
CA GLU A 137 17.35 -8.82 8.86
C GLU A 137 16.49 -8.53 10.10
N ALA A 138 16.94 -8.98 11.27
CA ALA A 138 16.29 -8.72 12.57
C ALA A 138 16.17 -7.23 12.93
N TYR A 139 16.96 -6.34 12.32
CA TYR A 139 16.96 -4.90 12.55
C TYR A 139 16.39 -4.09 11.37
N GLN A 140 16.02 -4.74 10.26
CA GLN A 140 15.45 -4.08 9.09
C GLN A 140 13.94 -3.91 9.25
N SER A 141 13.51 -2.97 10.09
CA SER A 141 12.09 -2.56 10.08
C SER A 141 11.83 -1.69 8.85
N LEU A 142 11.11 -2.25 7.87
CA LEU A 142 10.65 -1.53 6.68
C LEU A 142 9.85 -0.30 7.10
N THR A 143 10.18 0.87 6.56
CA THR A 143 9.39 2.09 6.78
C THR A 143 8.61 2.39 5.50
N VAL A 144 7.29 2.46 5.58
CA VAL A 144 6.43 2.93 4.49
C VAL A 144 6.14 4.41 4.70
N LEU A 145 6.47 5.23 3.71
CA LEU A 145 6.10 6.64 3.65
C LEU A 145 4.92 6.80 2.70
N ALA A 146 3.70 6.90 3.23
CA ALA A 146 2.49 7.04 2.44
C ALA A 146 2.14 8.52 2.21
N ASP A 147 2.31 9.00 0.97
CA ASP A 147 1.92 10.36 0.61
C ASP A 147 0.41 10.45 0.32
N GLY A 148 -0.26 11.34 1.05
CA GLY A 148 -1.72 11.49 1.05
C GLY A 148 -2.44 10.22 1.51
N PHE A 149 -2.08 9.67 2.66
CA PHE A 149 -2.64 8.43 3.20
C PHE A 149 -4.18 8.42 3.22
N ASP A 150 -4.83 9.57 3.43
CA ASP A 150 -6.29 9.72 3.47
C ASP A 150 -6.90 10.23 2.15
N ARG A 151 -6.07 10.48 1.13
CA ARG A 151 -6.48 11.10 -0.14
C ARG A 151 -7.43 10.19 -0.93
N CYS A 152 -8.56 10.76 -1.34
CA CYS A 152 -9.68 10.09 -2.04
C CYS A 152 -10.38 8.98 -1.25
N LEU A 153 -10.00 8.71 0.00
CA LEU A 153 -10.61 7.68 0.82
C LEU A 153 -11.85 8.22 1.54
N ASP A 154 -12.92 7.42 1.58
CA ASP A 154 -14.05 7.69 2.45
C ASP A 154 -13.74 7.36 3.93
N GLN A 155 -14.63 7.73 4.86
CA GLN A 155 -14.39 7.50 6.28
C GLN A 155 -14.29 6.01 6.68
N ARG A 156 -14.98 5.12 5.98
CA ARG A 156 -14.90 3.68 6.24
C ARG A 156 -13.52 3.16 5.82
N GLN A 157 -13.06 3.56 4.63
CA GLN A 157 -11.75 3.21 4.09
C GLN A 157 -10.61 3.73 4.97
N LYS A 158 -10.68 4.99 5.42
CA LYS A 158 -9.68 5.59 6.33
C LYS A 158 -9.54 4.77 7.62
N ARG A 159 -10.65 4.45 8.28
CA ARG A 159 -10.65 3.64 9.52
C ARG A 159 -10.12 2.23 9.28
N ALA A 160 -10.65 1.53 8.28
CA ALA A 160 -10.24 0.17 7.97
C ALA A 160 -8.74 0.08 7.62
N LEU A 161 -8.21 1.11 6.95
CA LEU A 161 -6.79 1.18 6.60
C LEU A 161 -5.92 1.50 7.83
N ALA A 162 -6.38 2.40 8.71
CA ALA A 162 -5.71 2.69 9.97
C ALA A 162 -5.63 1.44 10.86
N ASP A 163 -6.73 0.71 11.02
CA ASP A 163 -6.76 -0.53 11.79
C ASP A 163 -5.81 -1.59 11.20
N LEU A 164 -5.78 -1.70 9.86
CA LEU A 164 -4.83 -2.58 9.18
C LEU A 164 -3.38 -2.16 9.46
N ALA A 165 -3.08 -0.87 9.35
CA ALA A 165 -1.76 -0.33 9.62
C ALA A 165 -1.34 -0.60 11.06
N THR A 166 -2.18 -0.30 12.05
CA THR A 166 -1.90 -0.57 13.47
C THR A 166 -1.61 -2.06 13.70
N ARG A 167 -2.43 -2.97 13.14
CA ARG A 167 -2.18 -4.42 13.25
C ARG A 167 -0.85 -4.84 12.61
N MET A 168 -0.50 -4.28 11.46
CA MET A 168 0.75 -4.62 10.76
C MET A 168 1.97 -4.04 11.47
N CYS A 169 1.92 -2.79 11.91
CA CYS A 169 2.96 -2.15 12.72
C CYS A 169 3.18 -2.88 14.05
N GLY A 170 2.11 -3.34 14.70
CA GLY A 170 2.18 -4.10 15.95
C GLY A 170 2.92 -5.44 15.85
N ARG A 171 3.14 -5.96 14.63
CA ARG A 171 3.99 -7.15 14.40
C ARG A 171 5.50 -6.83 14.43
N GLY A 172 5.88 -5.55 14.46
CA GLY A 172 7.27 -5.11 14.63
C GLY A 172 8.13 -5.08 13.35
N HIS A 173 7.61 -5.55 12.22
CA HIS A 173 8.37 -5.63 10.95
C HIS A 173 8.16 -4.42 10.02
N LEU A 174 7.20 -3.55 10.33
CA LEU A 174 6.84 -2.39 9.52
C LEU A 174 6.63 -1.16 10.41
N ARG A 175 7.05 0.00 9.92
CA ARG A 175 6.71 1.33 10.45
C ARG A 175 5.97 2.08 9.35
N LEU A 176 4.93 2.83 9.69
CA LEU A 176 4.18 3.65 8.75
C LEU A 176 4.26 5.11 9.15
N ILE A 177 4.61 5.96 8.18
CA ILE A 177 4.50 7.42 8.28
C ILE A 177 3.61 7.86 7.12
N GLY A 178 2.53 8.56 7.41
CA GLY A 178 1.56 8.99 6.39
C GLY A 178 1.30 10.50 6.45
N ALA A 179 1.36 11.16 5.31
CA ALA A 179 0.86 12.54 5.20
C ALA A 179 -0.66 12.51 5.05
N VAL A 180 -1.38 13.33 5.82
CA VAL A 180 -2.84 13.39 5.82
C VAL A 180 -3.32 14.82 5.64
N ALA A 181 -4.39 15.01 4.88
CA ALA A 181 -5.00 16.32 4.72
C ALA A 181 -5.99 16.64 5.86
N ASP A 182 -6.67 15.62 6.36
CA ASP A 182 -7.62 15.72 7.46
C ASP A 182 -7.32 14.61 8.47
N ALA A 183 -6.98 14.98 9.71
CA ALA A 183 -6.65 14.03 10.78
C ALA A 183 -7.83 13.71 11.71
N THR A 184 -9.05 14.21 11.44
CA THR A 184 -10.21 13.97 12.32
C THR A 184 -10.56 12.49 12.50
N TRP A 185 -10.28 11.67 11.48
CA TRP A 185 -10.48 10.21 11.54
C TRP A 185 -9.52 9.52 12.52
N ALA A 186 -8.38 10.13 12.82
CA ALA A 186 -7.36 9.55 13.70
C ALA A 186 -7.71 9.70 15.19
N ALA A 187 -8.63 10.60 15.54
CA ALA A 187 -9.08 10.77 16.92
C ALA A 187 -9.72 9.49 17.51
N THR A 188 -10.23 8.60 16.65
CA THR A 188 -10.81 7.32 17.03
C THR A 188 -9.90 6.12 16.74
N ALA A 189 -8.67 6.36 16.27
CA ALA A 189 -7.77 5.29 15.82
C ALA A 189 -6.72 4.99 16.90
N ASP A 190 -6.78 3.78 17.45
CA ASP A 190 -5.79 3.32 18.42
C ASP A 190 -4.42 3.06 17.77
N GLY A 191 -3.35 3.42 18.48
CA GLY A 191 -1.98 3.23 18.01
C GLY A 191 -1.51 4.21 16.93
N VAL A 192 -2.30 5.25 16.64
CA VAL A 192 -1.94 6.33 15.71
C VAL A 192 -1.48 7.56 16.48
N THR A 193 -0.35 8.14 16.08
CA THR A 193 0.10 9.45 16.57
C THR A 193 0.01 10.45 15.44
N VAL A 194 -0.68 11.56 15.68
CA VAL A 194 -0.81 12.66 14.72
C VAL A 194 0.08 13.82 15.16
N VAL A 195 0.85 14.35 14.22
CA VAL A 195 1.63 15.57 14.41
C VAL A 195 1.09 16.61 13.44
N ASP A 196 0.52 17.69 13.97
CA ASP A 196 0.16 18.84 13.15
C ASP A 196 1.46 19.57 12.76
N LEU A 197 1.74 19.61 11.47
CA LEU A 197 2.94 20.29 10.94
C LEU A 197 2.77 21.81 10.89
N GLY A 198 1.55 22.31 11.18
CA GLY A 198 1.18 23.71 11.15
C GLY A 198 1.47 24.36 9.80
N ARG A 199 1.10 25.64 9.68
CA ARG A 199 1.87 26.55 8.86
C ARG A 199 2.92 27.17 9.78
N PRO A 200 4.21 27.27 9.42
CA PRO A 200 5.10 28.20 10.12
C PRO A 200 4.42 29.58 10.09
N GLY A 201 4.24 30.17 11.27
CA GLY A 201 3.25 31.20 11.52
C GLY A 201 3.25 32.35 10.51
N GLY A 202 2.06 32.67 10.01
CA GLY A 202 1.76 34.03 9.57
C GLY A 202 1.66 34.93 10.79
N ALA A 203 2.80 35.38 11.29
CA ALA A 203 2.86 36.51 12.20
C ALA A 203 2.77 37.81 11.38
N GLY A 204 1.67 38.55 11.57
CA GLY A 204 1.62 40.00 11.35
C GLY A 204 1.11 40.49 10.00
N ARG A 205 -0.16 40.90 9.97
CA ARG A 205 -0.52 42.32 9.86
C ARG A 205 -1.90 42.57 10.43
#